data_AF-A0A7V4PS90-F1
#
_entry.id   AF-A0A7V4PS90-F1
#
_cell.length_a   1.000
_cell.length_b   1.000
_cell.length_c   1.000
_cell.angle_alpha   90.00
_cell.angle_beta   90.00
_cell.angle_gamma   90.00
#
_symmetry.space_group_name_H-M   'P 1'
#
loop_
_entity.id
_entity.type
_entity.pdbx_description
1 polymer ?
#
loop_
_entity_poly.entity_id
_entity_poly.type
_entity_poly.pdbx_seq_one_letter_code
_entity_poly.pdbx_strand_id
1 'polypeptide(L)'
;MDIKELRRMTLPKLRDLAKQETDLQGVGGMHKEDLIKAVAKALGIVYDTSAKDVNAIHAVKHDIRDLKKQKAEILMSARDPKKLRRLKRRIKLLKRLTRHLAHEARTAKAAQAAAPAEPAQPAPAETPPAG
;
A
#
# COMPACT_ATOMS: atom_id res chain seq x y z
N MET A 1 10.82 -14.38 -12.91
CA MET A 1 9.45 -13.83 -12.88
C MET A 1 9.48 -12.56 -12.07
N ASP A 2 9.01 -11.43 -12.62
CA ASP A 2 8.96 -10.15 -11.92
C ASP A 2 7.54 -9.79 -11.44
N ILE A 3 7.42 -9.05 -10.34
CA ILE A 3 6.12 -8.59 -9.79
C ILE A 3 5.31 -7.80 -10.85
N LYS A 4 6.00 -7.07 -11.73
CA LYS A 4 5.38 -6.31 -12.81
C LYS A 4 4.76 -7.21 -13.89
N GLU A 5 5.34 -8.38 -14.16
CA GLU A 5 4.78 -9.35 -15.10
C GLU A 5 3.52 -9.99 -14.53
N LEU A 6 3.56 -10.39 -13.26
CA LEU A 6 2.41 -10.96 -12.55
C LEU A 6 1.22 -9.98 -12.54
N ARG A 7 1.45 -8.67 -12.34
CA ARG A 7 0.38 -7.65 -12.39
C ARG A 7 -0.27 -7.49 -13.77
N ARG A 8 0.52 -7.63 -14.84
CA ARG A 8 0.04 -7.51 -16.23
C ARG A 8 -0.76 -8.72 -16.68
N MET A 9 -0.52 -9.89 -16.11
CA MET A 9 -1.26 -11.09 -16.46
C MET A 9 -2.73 -11.02 -16.04
N THR A 10 -3.55 -11.76 -16.79
CA THR A 10 -4.97 -11.93 -16.49
C THR A 10 -5.14 -12.97 -15.39
N LEU A 11 -6.21 -12.85 -14.61
CA LEU A 11 -6.57 -13.79 -13.54
C LEU A 11 -6.46 -15.28 -13.91
N PRO A 12 -6.99 -15.75 -15.07
CA PRO A 12 -6.84 -17.15 -15.46
C PRO A 12 -5.37 -17.57 -15.61
N LYS A 13 -4.54 -16.77 -16.29
CA LYS A 13 -3.11 -17.07 -16.46
C LYS A 13 -2.35 -17.10 -15.13
N LEU A 14 -2.70 -16.21 -14.21
CA LEU A 14 -2.15 -16.20 -12.85
C LEU A 14 -2.56 -17.44 -12.06
N ARG A 15 -3.78 -17.94 -12.27
CA ARG A 15 -4.28 -19.15 -11.60
C ARG A 15 -3.59 -20.39 -12.13
N ASP A 16 -3.37 -20.46 -13.44
CA ASP A 16 -2.70 -21.58 -14.08
C ASP A 16 -1.23 -21.64 -13.66
N LEU A 17 -0.53 -20.50 -13.64
CA LEU A 17 0.84 -20.41 -13.10
C LEU A 17 0.91 -20.79 -11.62
N ALA A 18 -0.02 -20.33 -10.79
CA ALA A 18 -0.04 -20.67 -9.37
C ALA A 18 -0.22 -22.17 -9.10
N LYS A 19 -1.02 -22.85 -9.93
CA LYS A 19 -1.22 -24.30 -9.87
C LYS A 19 -0.01 -25.07 -10.40
N GLN A 20 0.64 -24.57 -11.45
CA GLN A 20 1.76 -25.25 -12.11
C GLN A 20 3.07 -25.13 -11.33
N GLU A 21 3.40 -23.95 -10.83
CA GLU A 21 4.73 -23.69 -10.25
C GLU A 21 4.78 -23.79 -8.73
N THR A 22 3.64 -23.63 -8.06
CA THR A 22 3.63 -23.38 -6.61
C THR A 22 2.63 -24.20 -5.80
N ASP A 23 1.91 -25.14 -6.45
CA ASP A 23 0.91 -26.05 -5.87
C ASP A 23 0.02 -25.41 -4.78
N LEU A 24 -0.36 -24.14 -5.00
CA LEU A 24 -1.13 -23.37 -4.03
C LEU A 24 -2.58 -23.90 -4.02
N GLN A 25 -3.05 -24.44 -2.90
CA GLN A 25 -4.45 -24.81 -2.74
C GLN A 25 -5.33 -23.55 -2.54
N GLY A 26 -6.48 -23.47 -3.22
CA GLY A 26 -7.46 -22.37 -3.04
C GLY A 26 -7.39 -21.22 -4.04
N VAL A 27 -6.62 -21.34 -5.13
CA VAL A 27 -6.40 -20.30 -6.17
C VAL A 27 -7.69 -19.77 -6.83
N GLY A 28 -8.76 -20.57 -6.85
CA GLY A 28 -10.03 -20.21 -7.48
C GLY A 28 -10.76 -19.06 -6.79
N GLY A 29 -10.63 -18.95 -5.46
CA GLY A 29 -11.33 -17.96 -4.64
C GLY A 29 -10.56 -16.67 -4.37
N MET A 30 -9.27 -16.60 -4.74
CA MET A 30 -8.42 -15.45 -4.42
C MET A 30 -8.68 -14.26 -5.35
N HIS A 31 -8.71 -13.06 -4.77
CA HIS A 31 -8.66 -11.81 -5.52
C HIS A 31 -7.30 -11.64 -6.20
N LYS A 32 -7.25 -10.88 -7.30
CA LYS A 32 -6.05 -10.75 -8.15
C LYS A 32 -4.80 -10.34 -7.37
N GLU A 33 -4.93 -9.40 -6.43
CA GLU A 33 -3.79 -8.93 -5.63
C GLU A 33 -3.26 -9.99 -4.65
N ASP A 34 -4.15 -10.79 -4.06
CA ASP A 34 -3.75 -11.83 -3.10
C ASP A 34 -3.14 -13.04 -3.81
N LEU A 35 -3.63 -13.34 -5.02
CA LEU A 35 -3.03 -14.34 -5.89
C LEU A 35 -1.61 -13.96 -6.31
N ILE A 36 -1.38 -12.69 -6.68
CA ILE A 36 -0.04 -12.20 -7.04
C ILE A 36 0.92 -12.29 -5.84
N LYS A 37 0.45 -11.95 -4.62
CA LYS A 37 1.26 -12.08 -3.40
C LYS A 37 1.62 -13.54 -3.11
N ALA A 38 0.65 -14.45 -3.24
CA ALA A 38 0.85 -15.88 -2.99
C ALA A 38 1.87 -16.48 -3.97
N VAL A 39 1.73 -16.16 -5.26
CA VAL A 39 2.67 -16.60 -6.31
C VAL A 39 4.05 -15.96 -6.12
N ALA A 40 4.12 -14.65 -5.83
CA ALA A 40 5.40 -13.98 -5.58
C ALA A 40 6.13 -14.56 -4.37
N LYS A 41 5.41 -14.84 -3.27
CA LYS A 41 5.96 -15.48 -2.07
C LYS A 41 6.48 -16.88 -2.36
N ALA A 42 5.73 -17.67 -3.12
CA ALA A 42 6.10 -19.05 -3.43
C ALA A 42 7.23 -19.15 -4.48
N LEU A 43 7.40 -18.14 -5.34
CA LEU A 43 8.56 -17.98 -6.22
C LEU A 43 9.77 -17.32 -5.55
N GLY A 44 9.71 -17.02 -4.26
CA GLY A 44 10.81 -16.37 -3.51
C GLY A 44 11.08 -14.92 -3.92
N ILE A 45 10.16 -14.28 -4.64
CA ILE A 45 10.27 -12.88 -5.02
C ILE A 45 9.80 -12.04 -3.83
N VAL A 46 10.68 -11.18 -3.32
CA VAL A 46 10.34 -10.23 -2.25
C VAL A 46 9.24 -9.31 -2.78
N TYR A 47 7.99 -9.63 -2.44
CA TYR A 47 6.87 -8.74 -2.63
C TYR A 47 6.99 -7.66 -1.57
N ASP A 48 7.83 -6.67 -1.84
CA ASP A 48 7.89 -5.47 -1.03
C ASP A 48 6.52 -4.82 -1.17
N THR A 49 5.63 -5.09 -0.22
CA THR A 49 4.52 -4.21 0.12
C THR A 49 5.14 -2.95 0.70
N SER A 50 5.94 -2.24 -0.11
CA SER A 50 6.67 -1.04 0.28
C SER A 50 5.63 -0.16 0.96
N ALA A 51 5.79 -0.06 2.27
CA ALA A 51 4.73 0.24 3.20
C ALA A 51 4.01 1.50 2.71
N LYS A 52 2.80 1.33 2.17
CA LYS A 52 1.94 2.36 1.55
C LYS A 52 2.49 3.75 1.84
N ASP A 53 3.32 4.22 0.92
CA ASP A 53 4.29 5.31 1.11
C ASP A 53 3.88 6.29 2.21
N VAL A 54 4.47 6.19 3.40
CA VAL A 54 4.34 7.22 4.44
C VAL A 54 4.79 8.58 3.85
N ASN A 55 5.73 8.54 2.90
CA ASN A 55 6.17 9.67 2.09
C ASN A 55 5.09 10.26 1.17
N ALA A 56 4.06 9.51 0.77
CA ALA A 56 2.96 10.03 -0.05
C ALA A 56 2.20 11.14 0.69
N ILE A 57 2.06 11.04 2.02
CA ILE A 57 1.43 12.10 2.82
C ILE A 57 2.27 13.38 2.79
N HIS A 58 3.60 13.26 2.88
CA HIS A 58 4.52 14.40 2.85
C HIS A 58 4.56 15.05 1.46
N ALA A 59 4.57 14.25 0.39
CA ALA A 59 4.48 14.72 -0.99
C ALA A 59 3.17 15.49 -1.23
N VAL A 60 2.02 14.93 -0.83
CA VAL A 60 0.73 15.62 -1.00
C VAL A 60 0.67 16.92 -0.18
N LYS A 61 1.31 16.98 1.00
CA LYS A 61 1.44 18.23 1.79
C LYS A 61 2.34 19.25 1.11
N HIS A 62 3.36 18.83 0.35
CA HIS A 62 4.17 19.71 -0.48
C HIS A 62 3.31 20.35 -1.58
N ASP A 63 2.57 19.54 -2.35
CA ASP A 63 1.67 20.01 -3.40
C ASP A 63 0.62 21.00 -2.88
N ILE A 64 0.08 20.76 -1.67
CA ILE A 64 -0.86 21.69 -1.03
C ILE A 64 -0.20 23.05 -0.74
N ARG A 65 1.08 23.07 -0.32
CA ARG A 65 1.81 24.32 -0.06
C ARG A 65 2.04 25.10 -1.35
N ASP A 66 2.44 24.42 -2.41
CA ASP A 66 2.68 25.07 -3.70
C ASP A 66 1.40 25.62 -4.32
N LEU A 67 0.31 24.84 -4.28
CA LEU A 67 -0.99 25.32 -4.76
C LEU A 67 -1.54 26.49 -3.91
N LYS A 68 -1.18 26.58 -2.63
CA LYS A 68 -1.52 27.75 -1.80
C LYS A 68 -0.72 29.00 -2.21
N LYS A 69 0.57 28.85 -2.56
CA LYS A 69 1.40 29.95 -3.08
C LYS A 69 0.83 30.46 -4.41
N GLN A 70 0.58 29.56 -5.36
CA GLN A 70 -0.06 29.90 -6.65
C GLN A 70 -1.43 30.57 -6.47
N LYS A 71 -2.22 30.12 -5.48
CA LYS A 71 -3.48 30.76 -5.13
C LYS A 71 -3.27 32.19 -4.64
N ALA A 72 -2.25 32.44 -3.81
CA ALA A 72 -1.94 33.77 -3.29
C ALA A 72 -1.46 34.69 -4.41
N GLU A 73 -0.55 34.22 -5.27
CA GLU A 73 -0.06 34.95 -6.45
C GLU A 73 -1.21 35.33 -7.39
N ILE A 74 -2.10 34.40 -7.72
CA ILE A 74 -3.27 34.71 -8.57
C ILE A 74 -4.18 35.73 -7.88
N LEU A 75 -4.35 35.64 -6.56
CA LEU A 75 -5.16 36.62 -5.83
C LEU A 75 -4.55 38.03 -5.88
N MET A 76 -3.22 38.14 -5.95
CA MET A 76 -2.49 39.41 -5.99
C MET A 76 -2.31 39.97 -7.41
N SER A 77 -2.08 39.12 -8.41
CA SER A 77 -1.66 39.55 -9.76
C SER A 77 -2.75 39.45 -10.82
N ALA A 78 -3.68 38.51 -10.70
CA ALA A 78 -4.68 38.24 -11.75
C ALA A 78 -6.01 37.85 -11.12
N ARG A 79 -6.96 38.81 -11.06
CA ARG A 79 -8.31 38.59 -10.52
C ARG A 79 -9.14 37.71 -11.46
N ASP A 80 -8.75 36.45 -11.55
CA ASP A 80 -9.19 35.47 -12.54
C ASP A 80 -10.01 34.37 -11.79
N PRO A 81 -11.32 34.61 -11.58
CA PRO A 81 -12.11 33.83 -10.62
C PRO A 81 -12.25 32.35 -11.00
N LYS A 82 -12.16 32.04 -12.30
CA LYS A 82 -12.19 30.66 -12.81
C LYS A 82 -10.96 29.87 -12.37
N LYS A 83 -9.76 30.43 -12.51
CA LYS A 83 -8.50 29.81 -12.06
C LYS A 83 -8.49 29.64 -10.55
N LEU A 84 -8.91 30.67 -9.81
CA LEU A 84 -9.02 30.61 -8.36
C LEU A 84 -9.97 29.50 -7.87
N ARG A 85 -11.11 29.30 -8.54
CA ARG A 85 -12.05 28.19 -8.24
C ARG A 85 -11.40 26.83 -8.49
N ARG A 86 -10.65 26.64 -9.58
CA ARG A 86 -9.93 25.38 -9.88
C ARG A 86 -8.88 25.07 -8.81
N LEU A 87 -8.06 26.04 -8.42
CA LEU A 87 -7.07 25.90 -7.34
C LEU A 87 -7.71 25.54 -6.00
N LYS A 88 -8.79 26.24 -5.60
CA LYS A 88 -9.53 25.92 -4.37
C LYS A 88 -10.06 24.48 -4.38
N ARG A 89 -10.58 23.99 -5.51
CA ARG A 89 -11.06 22.60 -5.66
C ARG A 89 -9.91 21.60 -5.53
N ARG A 90 -8.79 21.84 -6.21
CA ARG A 90 -7.61 20.95 -6.16
C ARG A 90 -7.03 20.87 -4.74
N ILE A 91 -6.90 22.00 -4.05
CA ILE A 91 -6.49 22.03 -2.63
C ILE A 91 -7.47 21.24 -1.76
N LYS A 92 -8.78 21.40 -1.95
CA LYS A 92 -9.80 20.65 -1.17
C LYS A 92 -9.68 19.14 -1.42
N LEU A 93 -9.45 18.71 -2.67
CA LEU A 93 -9.25 17.31 -3.03
C LEU A 93 -8.01 16.72 -2.35
N LEU A 94 -6.85 17.39 -2.46
CA LEU A 94 -5.61 16.93 -1.83
C LEU A 94 -5.70 16.87 -0.29
N LYS A 95 -6.42 17.82 0.33
CA LYS A 95 -6.74 17.77 1.76
C LYS A 95 -7.64 16.60 2.14
N ARG A 96 -8.52 16.13 1.24
CA ARG A 96 -9.33 14.93 1.48
C ARG A 96 -8.46 13.69 1.34
N LEU A 97 -7.65 13.59 0.28
CA LEU A 97 -6.74 12.46 0.06
C LEU A 97 -5.79 12.26 1.23
N THR A 98 -5.18 13.32 1.76
CA THR A 98 -4.35 13.24 2.97
C THR A 98 -5.09 12.71 4.20
N ARG A 99 -6.37 13.05 4.38
CA ARG A 99 -7.19 12.51 5.47
C ARG A 99 -7.52 11.03 5.28
N HIS A 100 -7.86 10.64 4.05
CA HIS A 100 -8.10 9.23 3.73
C HIS A 100 -6.84 8.39 3.93
N LEU A 101 -5.70 8.83 3.40
CA LEU A 101 -4.41 8.17 3.59
C LEU A 101 -4.02 8.08 5.07
N ALA A 102 -4.22 9.14 5.85
CA ALA A 102 -3.97 9.10 7.30
C ALA A 102 -4.93 8.16 8.04
N HIS A 103 -6.19 8.11 7.63
CA HIS A 103 -7.17 7.19 8.19
C HIS A 103 -6.80 5.74 7.86
N GLU A 104 -6.48 5.44 6.60
CA GLU A 104 -6.01 4.11 6.18
C GLU A 104 -4.72 3.70 6.89
N ALA A 105 -3.78 4.62 7.07
CA ALA A 105 -2.56 4.36 7.84
C ALA A 105 -2.88 4.07 9.31
N ARG A 106 -3.83 4.80 9.90
CA ARG A 106 -4.29 4.54 11.28
C ARG A 106 -5.01 3.20 11.41
N THR A 107 -5.90 2.86 10.47
CA THR A 107 -6.61 1.58 10.49
C THR A 107 -5.67 0.41 10.21
N ALA A 108 -4.70 0.57 9.30
CA ALA A 108 -3.66 -0.42 9.07
C ALA A 108 -2.77 -0.62 10.31
N LYS A 109 -2.38 0.47 10.99
CA LYS A 109 -1.64 0.40 12.26
C LYS A 109 -2.46 -0.25 13.37
N ALA A 110 -3.75 0.06 13.47
CA ALA A 110 -4.66 -0.58 14.43
C ALA A 110 -4.86 -2.07 14.12
N ALA A 111 -4.95 -2.45 12.84
CA ALA A 111 -5.02 -3.85 12.42
C ALA A 111 -3.71 -4.62 12.71
N GLN A 112 -2.55 -3.99 12.51
CA GLN A 112 -1.26 -4.57 12.91
C GLN A 112 -1.11 -4.72 14.43
N ALA A 113 -1.67 -3.79 15.21
CA ALA A 113 -1.67 -3.87 16.68
C ALA A 113 -2.70 -4.89 17.23
N ALA A 114 -3.73 -5.22 16.45
CA ALA A 114 -4.77 -6.19 16.80
C ALA A 114 -4.54 -7.59 16.18
N ALA A 115 -3.49 -7.75 15.36
CA ALA A 115 -3.06 -9.09 14.96
C ALA A 115 -2.61 -9.84 16.21
N PRO A 116 -3.12 -11.06 16.46
CA PRO A 116 -2.72 -11.83 17.61
C PRO A 116 -1.21 -12.03 17.51
N ALA A 117 -0.49 -11.70 18.57
CA ALA A 117 0.89 -12.12 18.73
C ALA A 117 0.95 -13.61 18.39
N GLU A 118 1.62 -13.95 17.29
CA GLU A 118 1.98 -15.34 17.03
C GLU A 118 2.68 -15.85 18.29
N PRO A 119 2.29 -17.03 18.79
CA PRO A 119 2.77 -17.53 20.07
C PRO A 119 4.29 -17.64 19.98
N ALA A 120 4.96 -17.02 20.95
CA ALA A 120 6.37 -17.23 21.19
C ALA A 120 6.65 -18.75 21.10
N GLN A 121 7.53 -19.10 20.17
CA GLN A 121 8.04 -20.45 20.02
C GLN A 121 8.44 -20.97 21.42
N PRO A 122 7.98 -22.16 21.85
CA PRO A 122 8.45 -22.72 23.10
C PRO A 122 9.95 -22.95 22.95
N ALA A 123 10.71 -22.29 23.83
CA ALA A 123 12.15 -22.44 23.94
C ALA A 123 12.52 -23.94 23.95
N PRO A 124 13.57 -24.37 23.21
CA PRO A 124 14.04 -25.75 23.26
C PRO A 124 14.48 -26.05 24.70
N ALA A 125 13.91 -27.13 25.25
CA ALA A 125 14.25 -27.64 26.57
C ALA A 125 15.76 -27.87 26.68
N GLU A 126 16.42 -27.09 27.52
CA GLU A 126 17.75 -27.42 28.02
C GLU A 126 17.61 -28.64 28.93
N THR A 127 17.93 -29.82 28.39
CA THR A 127 18.22 -31.00 29.21
C THR A 127 19.56 -30.76 29.91
N PRO A 128 19.63 -30.78 31.26
CA PRO A 128 20.91 -30.75 31.93
C PRO A 128 21.64 -32.09 31.66
N PRO A 129 22.91 -32.07 31.24
CA PRO A 129 23.70 -33.29 31.15
C PRO A 129 23.95 -33.82 32.57
N ALA A 130 23.58 -35.08 32.79
CA ALA A 130 24.02 -35.84 33.94
C ALA A 130 25.56 -35.99 33.88
N GLY A 131 26.22 -35.60 34.97
CA GLY A 131 27.66 -35.73 35.19
C GLY A 131 28.01 -35.28 36.60
#